data_AF-A0A494XY91-F1
#
_entry.id   AF-A0A494XY91-F1
#
_cell.length_a   1.000
_cell.length_b   1.000
_cell.length_c   1.000
_cell.angle_alpha   90.00
_cell.angle_beta   90.00
_cell.angle_gamma   90.00
#
_symmetry.space_group_name_H-M   'P 1'
#
loop_
_entity.id
_entity.type
_entity.pdbx_description
1 polymer ?
#
loop_
_entity_poly.entity_id
_entity_poly.type
_entity_poly.pdbx_seq_one_letter_code
_entity_poly.pdbx_strand_id
1 'polypeptide(L)'
;MLYERLVHIYNTTNCRKYYPVSSVDNLYRFIQQSLDQRKKNVSPYGFANFSGFSVENSIQFFMYFSNRDGIFDIIYFFECSKPTCGNRVYLSTDDLNSGDNMISCDECDKEYIVEDIQEFIKAYYAIRKEFLLGVPRIAVTDTGRKDPNSTFQVIKGLTDDLKWDSPSSLSNHLRGDDEGECTDPVTLDQIVKGNIDNSGEAISDAVQTFLDKMYQRYE
;
A
#
# COMPACT_ATOMS: atom_id res chain seq x y z
N MET A 1 -0.80 23.33 2.43
CA MET A 1 0.15 22.21 2.66
C MET A 1 0.02 21.10 1.61
N LEU A 2 -1.03 20.27 1.59
CA LEU A 2 -1.13 19.17 0.59
C LEU A 2 -1.19 19.66 -0.86
N TYR A 3 -2.11 20.59 -1.18
CA TYR A 3 -2.25 21.12 -2.54
C TYR A 3 -0.96 21.80 -3.03
N GLU A 4 -0.32 22.60 -2.18
CA GLU A 4 0.96 23.24 -2.51
C GLU A 4 2.06 22.20 -2.79
N ARG A 5 2.09 21.08 -2.05
CA ARG A 5 3.03 19.99 -2.31
C ARG A 5 2.76 19.32 -3.66
N LEU A 6 1.49 19.05 -3.98
CA LEU A 6 1.08 18.50 -5.27
C LEU A 6 1.50 19.42 -6.43
N VAL A 7 1.23 20.71 -6.33
CA VAL A 7 1.62 21.71 -7.35
C VAL A 7 3.14 21.83 -7.45
N HIS A 8 3.86 21.76 -6.33
CA HIS A 8 5.31 21.77 -6.32
C HIS A 8 5.88 20.58 -7.12
N ILE A 9 5.46 19.35 -6.79
CA ILE A 9 5.88 18.12 -7.50
C ILE A 9 5.54 18.22 -8.99
N TYR A 10 4.34 18.69 -9.34
CA TYR A 10 3.92 18.88 -10.73
C TYR A 10 4.85 19.83 -11.51
N ASN A 11 5.30 20.91 -10.87
CA ASN A 11 6.15 21.93 -11.49
C ASN A 11 7.64 21.56 -11.56
N THR A 12 8.13 20.77 -10.60
CA THR A 12 9.55 20.38 -10.52
C THR A 12 9.87 19.09 -11.27
N THR A 13 8.87 18.25 -11.54
CA THR A 13 9.05 17.00 -12.30
C THR A 13 8.64 17.14 -13.76
N ASN A 14 8.84 16.08 -14.55
CA ASN A 14 8.36 16.00 -15.93
C ASN A 14 6.83 15.86 -16.04
N CYS A 15 6.08 15.77 -14.93
CA CYS A 15 4.63 15.56 -14.92
C CYS A 15 3.87 16.57 -15.82
N ARG A 16 4.24 17.86 -15.75
CA ARG A 16 3.65 18.95 -16.55
C ARG A 16 3.77 18.78 -18.07
N LYS A 17 4.68 17.93 -18.55
CA LYS A 17 4.84 17.66 -19.98
C LYS A 17 3.74 16.74 -20.52
N TYR A 18 3.17 15.92 -19.65
CA TYR A 18 2.27 14.82 -20.04
C TYR A 18 0.85 14.99 -19.48
N TYR A 19 0.71 15.70 -18.37
CA TYR A 19 -0.56 15.87 -17.68
C TYR A 19 -0.94 17.35 -17.56
N PRO A 20 -2.21 17.73 -17.79
CA PRO A 20 -2.65 19.09 -17.55
C PRO A 20 -2.75 19.39 -16.05
N VAL A 21 -2.65 20.66 -15.67
CA VAL A 21 -2.75 21.10 -14.26
C VAL A 21 -4.07 20.69 -13.59
N SER A 22 -5.15 20.57 -14.37
CA SER A 22 -6.45 20.08 -13.87
C SER A 22 -6.37 18.66 -13.30
N SER A 23 -5.39 17.86 -13.71
CA SER A 23 -5.13 16.52 -13.14
C SER A 23 -4.69 16.62 -11.68
N VAL A 24 -3.93 17.66 -11.33
CA VAL A 24 -3.49 17.95 -9.97
C VAL A 24 -4.68 18.37 -9.11
N ASP A 25 -5.56 19.22 -9.65
CA ASP A 25 -6.79 19.61 -8.97
C ASP A 25 -7.71 18.40 -8.73
N ASN A 26 -7.82 17.51 -9.71
CA ASN A 26 -8.56 16.25 -9.58
C ASN A 26 -7.93 15.35 -8.51
N LEU A 27 -6.60 15.22 -8.49
CA LEU A 27 -5.91 14.41 -7.50
C LEU A 27 -6.13 14.93 -6.09
N TYR A 28 -6.04 16.26 -5.92
CA TYR A 28 -6.32 16.89 -4.64
C TYR A 28 -7.74 16.60 -4.16
N ARG A 29 -8.75 16.79 -5.02
CA ARG A 29 -10.16 16.48 -4.68
C ARG A 29 -10.36 15.00 -4.36
N PHE A 30 -9.74 14.12 -5.13
CA PHE A 30 -9.81 12.67 -4.91
C PHE A 30 -9.20 12.26 -3.57
N ILE A 31 -8.05 12.82 -3.20
CA ILE A 31 -7.43 12.60 -1.90
C ILE A 31 -8.32 13.13 -0.78
N GLN A 32 -8.86 14.36 -0.91
CA GLN A 32 -9.79 14.91 0.08
C GLN A 32 -11.00 14.01 0.28
N GLN A 33 -11.64 13.57 -0.80
CA GLN A 33 -12.78 12.64 -0.74
C GLN A 33 -12.41 11.31 -0.07
N SER A 34 -11.21 10.79 -0.34
CA SER A 34 -10.72 9.56 0.28
C SER A 34 -10.50 9.73 1.79
N LEU A 35 -9.92 10.85 2.20
CA LEU A 35 -9.70 11.19 3.61
C LEU A 35 -11.02 11.44 4.36
N ASP A 36 -12.02 12.06 3.71
CA ASP A 36 -13.37 12.22 4.26
C ASP A 36 -14.05 10.85 4.49
N GLN A 37 -13.75 9.87 3.63
CA GLN A 37 -14.15 8.47 3.78
C GLN A 37 -13.23 7.68 4.74
N ARG A 38 -12.28 8.34 5.41
CA ARG A 38 -11.30 7.74 6.33
C ARG A 38 -10.38 6.69 5.69
N LYS A 39 -10.19 6.75 4.37
CA LYS A 39 -9.25 5.89 3.65
C LYS A 39 -7.86 6.52 3.68
N LYS A 40 -6.90 5.79 4.24
CA LYS A 40 -5.47 6.18 4.25
C LYS A 40 -4.77 5.81 2.95
N ASN A 41 -5.29 4.78 2.30
CA ASN A 41 -4.79 4.27 1.02
C ASN A 41 -5.70 4.74 -0.10
N VAL A 42 -5.07 5.10 -1.22
CA VAL A 42 -5.74 5.47 -2.45
C VAL A 42 -5.35 4.51 -3.57
N SER A 43 -6.21 4.37 -4.56
CA SER A 43 -5.95 3.52 -5.72
C SER A 43 -5.98 4.32 -7.02
N PRO A 44 -5.00 4.09 -7.91
CA PRO A 44 -5.03 4.59 -9.27
C PRO A 44 -6.29 4.17 -10.05
N TYR A 45 -6.89 3.01 -9.77
CA TYR A 45 -8.16 2.62 -10.42
C TYR A 45 -9.31 3.52 -9.98
N GLY A 46 -9.40 3.81 -8.68
CA GLY A 46 -10.37 4.75 -8.13
C GLY A 46 -10.19 6.15 -8.72
N PHE A 47 -8.94 6.59 -8.85
CA PHE A 47 -8.62 7.87 -9.48
C PHE A 47 -8.94 7.91 -10.98
N ALA A 48 -8.68 6.82 -11.71
CA ALA A 48 -9.01 6.68 -13.13
C ALA A 48 -10.51 6.92 -13.35
N ASN A 49 -11.34 6.23 -12.55
CA ASN A 49 -12.79 6.40 -12.59
C ASN A 49 -13.23 7.83 -12.19
N PHE A 50 -12.59 8.42 -11.19
CA PHE A 50 -12.90 9.78 -10.73
C PHE A 50 -12.55 10.87 -11.76
N SER A 51 -11.40 10.73 -12.42
CA SER A 51 -10.82 11.75 -13.30
C SER A 51 -11.10 11.54 -14.80
N GLY A 52 -11.61 10.36 -15.17
CA GLY A 52 -11.79 9.95 -16.57
C GLY A 52 -10.49 9.53 -17.26
N PHE A 53 -9.41 9.27 -16.50
CA PHE A 53 -8.15 8.76 -17.05
C PHE A 53 -8.25 7.26 -17.38
N SER A 54 -7.38 6.79 -18.27
CA SER A 54 -7.10 5.37 -18.34
C SER A 54 -6.42 4.91 -17.05
N VAL A 55 -6.55 3.62 -16.75
CA VAL A 55 -5.86 3.00 -15.61
C VAL A 55 -4.34 3.18 -15.74
N GLU A 56 -3.80 2.93 -16.92
CA GLU A 56 -2.36 3.06 -17.21
C GLU A 56 -1.86 4.49 -16.92
N ASN A 57 -2.56 5.50 -17.43
CA ASN A 57 -2.22 6.90 -17.18
C ASN A 57 -2.36 7.26 -15.70
N SER A 58 -3.33 6.67 -15.00
CA SER A 58 -3.51 6.94 -13.56
C SER A 58 -2.37 6.36 -12.73
N ILE A 59 -1.90 5.17 -13.07
CA ILE A 59 -0.75 4.54 -12.40
C ILE A 59 0.52 5.35 -12.69
N GLN A 60 0.77 5.70 -13.95
CA GLN A 60 1.92 6.53 -14.33
C GLN A 60 1.87 7.91 -13.66
N PHE A 61 0.69 8.53 -13.60
CA PHE A 61 0.50 9.80 -12.91
C PHE A 61 0.81 9.70 -11.42
N PHE A 62 0.40 8.62 -10.74
CA PHE A 62 0.70 8.39 -9.32
C PHE A 62 2.21 8.22 -9.07
N MET A 63 2.98 7.68 -10.02
CA MET A 63 4.44 7.53 -9.88
C MET A 63 5.15 8.85 -9.62
N TYR A 64 4.72 9.94 -10.29
CA TYR A 64 5.30 11.28 -10.08
C TYR A 64 5.19 11.75 -8.63
N PHE A 65 4.18 11.27 -7.91
CA PHE A 65 3.90 11.64 -6.53
C PHE A 65 4.40 10.60 -5.51
N SER A 66 5.11 9.56 -5.98
CA SER A 66 5.57 8.42 -5.18
C SER A 66 7.10 8.37 -5.01
N ASN A 67 7.81 9.49 -5.24
CA ASN A 67 9.24 9.57 -4.97
C ASN A 67 9.51 9.81 -3.46
N ARG A 68 10.77 9.82 -3.01
CA ARG A 68 11.16 9.97 -1.59
C ARG A 68 10.65 11.23 -0.92
N ASP A 69 10.36 12.27 -1.69
CA ASP A 69 9.77 13.53 -1.21
C ASP A 69 8.31 13.70 -1.69
N GLY A 70 7.73 12.67 -2.28
CA GLY A 70 6.35 12.62 -2.75
C GLY A 70 5.30 12.70 -1.64
N ILE A 71 4.05 12.46 -2.03
CA ILE A 71 2.90 12.40 -1.10
C ILE A 71 2.41 10.98 -0.85
N PHE A 72 2.86 10.02 -1.68
CA PHE A 72 2.51 8.62 -1.56
C PHE A 72 3.72 7.78 -1.19
N ASP A 73 3.49 6.82 -0.30
CA ASP A 73 4.36 5.66 -0.11
C ASP A 73 3.73 4.46 -0.83
N ILE A 74 4.55 3.71 -1.57
CA ILE A 74 4.11 2.45 -2.18
C ILE A 74 4.39 1.32 -1.21
N ILE A 75 3.32 0.68 -0.74
CA ILE A 75 3.39 -0.46 0.19
C ILE A 75 3.22 -1.74 -0.63
N TYR A 76 4.30 -2.52 -0.74
CA TYR A 76 4.32 -3.79 -1.46
C TYR A 76 3.96 -4.96 -0.53
N PHE A 77 3.18 -5.92 -1.04
CA PHE A 77 2.79 -7.10 -0.29
C PHE A 77 2.35 -8.26 -1.20
N PHE A 78 2.23 -9.46 -0.65
CA PHE A 78 1.55 -10.59 -1.28
C PHE A 78 0.68 -11.35 -0.25
N GLU A 79 -0.26 -12.16 -0.73
CA GLU A 79 -1.12 -12.98 0.13
C GLU A 79 -0.42 -14.29 0.48
N CYS A 80 -0.43 -14.66 1.77
CA CYS A 80 0.11 -15.95 2.19
C CYS A 80 -0.65 -17.09 1.52
N SER A 81 0.06 -17.95 0.79
CA SER A 81 -0.52 -19.10 0.10
C SER A 81 -0.95 -20.26 1.01
N LYS A 82 -0.68 -20.20 2.32
CA LYS A 82 -1.14 -21.23 3.26
C LYS A 82 -2.65 -21.00 3.52
N PRO A 83 -3.55 -21.94 3.22
CA PRO A 83 -4.99 -21.70 3.33
C PRO A 83 -5.49 -21.31 4.72
N THR A 84 -4.75 -21.69 5.77
CA THR A 84 -5.07 -21.36 7.16
C THR A 84 -4.45 -20.04 7.62
N CYS A 85 -3.61 -19.40 6.80
CA CYS A 85 -2.99 -18.11 7.07
C CYS A 85 -3.58 -17.10 6.08
N GLY A 86 -4.50 -16.25 6.56
CA GLY A 86 -5.14 -15.22 5.74
C GLY A 86 -4.31 -13.93 5.62
N ASN A 87 -3.06 -13.95 6.11
CA ASN A 87 -2.27 -12.74 6.28
C ASN A 87 -1.66 -12.25 4.97
N ARG A 88 -1.46 -10.93 4.91
CA ARG A 88 -0.58 -10.31 3.91
C ARG A 88 0.84 -10.26 4.45
N VAL A 89 1.79 -10.60 3.60
CA VAL A 89 3.22 -10.49 3.87
C VAL A 89 3.69 -9.21 3.20
N TYR A 90 4.10 -8.23 4.00
CA TYR A 90 4.56 -6.93 3.52
C TYR A 90 6.05 -6.98 3.20
N LEU A 91 6.45 -6.26 2.16
CA LEU A 91 7.82 -6.24 1.66
C LEU A 91 8.45 -4.88 1.94
N SER A 92 9.57 -4.89 2.66
CA SER A 92 10.45 -3.74 2.81
C SER A 92 11.70 -3.88 1.94
N THR A 93 12.38 -2.77 1.69
CA THR A 93 13.68 -2.80 1.01
C THR A 93 14.76 -3.54 1.79
N ASP A 94 14.57 -3.74 3.10
CA ASP A 94 15.52 -4.44 3.96
C ASP A 94 15.34 -5.95 3.85
N ASP A 95 14.09 -6.43 3.72
CA ASP A 95 13.80 -7.85 3.48
C ASP A 95 14.48 -8.34 2.19
N LEU A 96 14.50 -7.48 1.17
CA LEU A 96 15.17 -7.74 -0.12
C LEU A 96 16.71 -7.67 -0.05
N ASN A 97 17.28 -7.07 0.99
CA ASN A 97 18.74 -7.01 1.20
C ASN A 97 19.28 -8.27 1.91
N SER A 98 18.41 -9.07 2.53
CA SER A 98 18.79 -10.28 3.26
C SER A 98 19.44 -11.29 2.30
N GLY A 99 20.67 -11.72 2.56
CA GLY A 99 21.43 -12.60 1.66
C GLY A 99 20.70 -13.90 1.27
N ASP A 100 19.71 -14.31 2.05
CA ASP A 100 19.04 -15.61 1.93
C ASP A 100 17.92 -15.67 0.88
N ASN A 101 17.54 -14.53 0.26
CA ASN A 101 16.46 -14.46 -0.77
C ASN A 101 15.10 -15.03 -0.31
N MET A 102 14.90 -15.10 1.00
CA MET A 102 13.74 -15.71 1.61
C MET A 102 12.98 -14.68 2.42
N ILE A 103 11.66 -14.74 2.32
CA ILE A 103 10.74 -13.93 3.10
C ILE A 103 9.84 -14.88 3.87
N SER A 104 9.77 -14.70 5.19
CA SER A 104 8.92 -15.50 6.06
C SER A 104 7.59 -14.79 6.32
N CYS A 105 6.52 -15.56 6.44
CA CYS A 105 5.24 -15.06 6.91
C CYS A 105 5.20 -15.08 8.45
N ASP A 106 5.09 -13.91 9.08
CA ASP A 106 5.06 -13.74 10.54
C ASP A 106 3.97 -14.53 11.30
N GLU A 107 2.90 -14.96 10.60
CA GLU A 107 1.80 -15.68 11.23
C GLU A 107 1.98 -17.20 11.21
N CYS A 108 2.66 -17.74 10.20
CA CYS A 108 2.69 -19.19 9.98
C CYS A 108 4.08 -19.76 9.67
N ASP A 109 5.11 -18.91 9.75
CA ASP A 109 6.53 -19.19 9.51
C ASP A 109 6.82 -19.83 8.15
N LYS A 110 5.90 -19.68 7.19
CA LYS A 110 6.12 -20.17 5.83
C LYS A 110 7.11 -19.25 5.13
N GLU A 111 8.19 -19.85 4.62
CA GLU A 111 9.21 -19.17 3.84
C GLU A 111 8.84 -19.16 2.35
N TYR A 112 9.20 -18.08 1.70
CA TYR A 112 8.97 -17.80 0.29
C TYR A 112 10.26 -17.38 -0.37
N ILE A 113 10.58 -17.98 -1.51
CA ILE A 113 11.65 -17.50 -2.38
C ILE A 113 11.12 -16.24 -3.09
N VAL A 114 11.88 -15.14 -3.04
CA VAL A 114 11.46 -13.85 -3.62
C VAL A 114 11.07 -13.98 -5.09
N GLU A 115 11.80 -14.82 -5.84
CA GLU A 115 11.60 -15.08 -7.27
C GLU A 115 10.22 -15.69 -7.56
N ASP A 116 9.81 -16.66 -6.75
CA ASP A 116 8.53 -17.37 -6.92
C ASP A 116 7.32 -16.49 -6.59
N ILE A 117 7.52 -15.43 -5.78
CA ILE A 117 6.43 -14.56 -5.35
C ILE A 117 6.25 -13.31 -6.21
N GLN A 118 7.18 -13.00 -7.13
CA GLN A 118 7.17 -11.74 -7.88
C GLN A 118 5.85 -11.47 -8.59
N GLU A 119 5.28 -12.48 -9.23
CA GLU A 119 4.01 -12.38 -9.97
C GLU A 119 2.80 -12.16 -9.06
N PHE A 120 2.93 -12.47 -7.77
CA PHE A 120 1.88 -12.31 -6.77
C PHE A 120 2.01 -11.00 -5.97
N ILE A 121 3.06 -10.22 -6.22
CA ILE A 121 3.27 -8.93 -5.54
C ILE A 121 2.25 -7.91 -6.03
N LYS A 122 1.63 -7.27 -5.04
CA LYS A 122 0.64 -6.22 -5.16
C LYS A 122 1.14 -4.99 -4.40
N ALA A 123 0.57 -3.82 -4.69
CA ALA A 123 0.86 -2.62 -3.93
C ALA A 123 -0.32 -1.68 -3.72
N TYR A 124 -0.25 -0.94 -2.62
CA TYR A 124 -1.11 0.20 -2.30
C TYR A 124 -0.33 1.51 -2.34
N TYR A 125 -1.03 2.62 -2.60
CA TYR A 125 -0.50 3.96 -2.43
C TYR A 125 -1.05 4.53 -1.14
N ALA A 126 -0.21 4.59 -0.11
CA ALA A 126 -0.56 5.17 1.17
C ALA A 126 -0.24 6.67 1.18
N ILE A 127 -1.16 7.49 1.63
CA ILE A 127 -0.90 8.92 1.85
C ILE A 127 0.07 9.04 3.03
N ARG A 128 1.17 9.76 2.84
CA ARG A 128 2.17 9.92 3.90
C ARG A 128 1.61 10.61 5.12
N LYS A 129 2.13 10.19 6.28
CA LYS A 129 1.63 10.61 7.60
C LYS A 129 1.61 12.13 7.76
N GLU A 130 2.60 12.86 7.24
CA GLU A 130 2.66 14.32 7.31
C GLU A 130 1.47 15.03 6.66
N PHE A 131 0.82 14.40 5.67
CA PHE A 131 -0.36 14.95 4.98
C PHE A 131 -1.68 14.49 5.60
N LEU A 132 -1.64 13.58 6.58
CA LEU A 132 -2.81 13.16 7.38
C LEU A 132 -3.03 14.06 8.59
N LEU A 133 -2.00 14.81 9.01
CA LEU A 133 -2.02 15.71 10.16
C LEU A 133 -2.99 16.89 9.90
N GLY A 134 -4.13 16.87 10.56
CA GLY A 134 -5.18 17.89 10.41
C GLY A 134 -6.56 17.32 10.08
N VAL A 135 -6.67 16.02 9.80
CA VAL A 135 -7.96 15.32 9.71
C VAL A 135 -8.31 14.83 11.12
N PRO A 136 -9.26 15.46 11.85
CA PRO A 136 -9.46 15.29 13.29
C PRO A 136 -9.91 13.90 13.76
N ARG A 137 -9.96 12.89 12.88
CA ARG A 137 -10.48 11.55 13.18
C ARG A 137 -9.68 10.38 12.58
N ILE A 138 -8.60 10.64 11.86
CA ILE A 138 -7.71 9.57 11.40
C ILE A 138 -6.69 9.36 12.52
N ALA A 139 -6.99 8.45 13.46
CA ALA A 139 -5.97 7.95 14.36
C ALA A 139 -4.90 7.27 13.50
N VAL A 140 -3.75 7.92 13.36
CA VAL A 140 -2.53 7.30 12.85
C VAL A 140 -2.04 6.37 13.96
N THR A 141 -2.72 5.25 14.14
CA THR A 141 -2.14 4.14 14.88
C THR A 141 -0.97 3.65 14.06
N ASP A 142 0.24 3.92 14.54
CA ASP A 142 1.43 3.18 14.12
C ASP A 142 1.06 1.70 14.14
N THR A 143 1.12 1.04 13.00
CA THR A 143 1.02 -0.41 12.90
C THR A 143 2.31 -1.05 13.39
N GLY A 144 2.67 -0.77 14.64
CA GLY A 144 3.15 -1.81 15.54
C GLY A 144 1.91 -2.43 16.16
N ARG A 145 1.42 -3.53 15.57
CA ARG A 145 0.19 -4.25 15.95
C ARG A 145 0.01 -4.30 17.48
N LYS A 146 -0.89 -3.47 18.01
CA LYS A 146 -1.71 -3.77 19.19
C LYS A 146 -3.14 -3.47 18.81
N ASP A 147 -3.76 -4.49 18.23
CA ASP A 147 -5.19 -4.54 17.99
C ASP A 147 -5.94 -4.48 19.34
N PRO A 148 -6.75 -3.44 19.61
CA PRO A 148 -7.54 -3.34 20.84
C PRO A 148 -8.79 -4.25 20.83
N ASN A 149 -9.07 -4.96 19.72
CA ASN A 149 -10.15 -5.94 19.61
C ASN A 149 -9.67 -7.40 19.61
N SER A 150 -8.43 -7.66 20.04
CA SER A 150 -8.03 -9.04 20.33
C SER A 150 -8.69 -9.52 21.63
N THR A 151 -9.74 -10.31 21.50
CA THR A 151 -10.47 -11.03 22.58
C THR A 151 -9.52 -11.74 23.56
N PHE A 152 -8.28 -12.01 23.17
CA PHE A 152 -7.22 -12.57 24.01
C PHE A 152 -6.81 -11.70 25.21
N GLN A 153 -6.95 -10.37 25.16
CA GLN A 153 -6.57 -9.52 26.30
C GLN A 153 -7.66 -9.43 27.38
N VAL A 154 -8.93 -9.62 27.01
CA VAL A 154 -10.03 -9.65 27.99
C VAL A 154 -9.97 -10.90 28.87
N ILE A 155 -9.42 -12.02 28.35
CA ILE A 155 -9.35 -13.29 29.06
C ILE A 155 -8.21 -13.34 30.10
N LYS A 156 -7.18 -12.49 29.99
CA LYS A 156 -6.09 -12.42 30.99
C LYS A 156 -6.47 -11.73 32.30
N GLY A 157 -7.61 -11.04 32.34
CA GLY A 157 -8.12 -10.34 33.52
C GLY A 157 -9.28 -11.03 34.23
N LEU A 158 -9.73 -12.20 33.74
CA LEU A 158 -10.86 -12.94 34.32
C LEU A 158 -10.37 -14.09 35.19
N THR A 159 -11.00 -14.27 36.35
CA THR A 159 -10.77 -15.38 37.28
C THR A 159 -10.95 -16.73 36.57
N ASP A 160 -10.14 -17.72 36.96
CA ASP A 160 -9.98 -19.02 36.27
C ASP A 160 -11.27 -19.86 36.12
N ASP A 161 -12.37 -19.46 36.75
CA ASP A 161 -13.61 -20.23 36.82
C ASP A 161 -14.54 -20.12 35.59
N LEU A 162 -14.17 -19.36 34.55
CA LEU A 162 -15.02 -19.14 33.35
C LEU A 162 -14.46 -19.71 32.03
N LYS A 163 -13.44 -20.57 32.06
CA LYS A 163 -12.77 -21.08 30.85
C LYS A 163 -13.44 -22.29 30.17
N TRP A 164 -14.55 -22.82 30.69
CA TRP A 164 -15.00 -24.16 30.31
C TRP A 164 -16.08 -24.28 29.24
N ASP A 165 -16.66 -23.18 28.74
CA ASP A 165 -17.62 -23.25 27.64
C ASP A 165 -17.38 -22.15 26.60
N SER A 166 -16.39 -22.38 25.71
CA SER A 166 -16.32 -21.64 24.45
C SER A 166 -17.19 -22.36 23.41
N PRO A 167 -18.31 -21.77 22.95
CA PRO A 167 -19.07 -22.36 21.86
C PRO A 167 -18.29 -22.23 20.55
N SER A 168 -18.23 -23.31 19.79
CA SER A 168 -17.66 -23.36 18.44
C SER A 168 -18.35 -22.34 17.53
N SER A 169 -17.71 -21.20 17.27
CA SER A 169 -18.17 -20.26 16.25
C SER A 169 -17.70 -20.72 14.86
N LEU A 170 -18.50 -21.63 14.29
CA LEU A 170 -18.68 -21.75 12.84
C LEU A 170 -19.37 -20.47 12.36
N SER A 171 -18.60 -19.51 11.88
CA SER A 171 -19.12 -18.45 11.02
C SER A 171 -18.08 -18.16 9.96
N ASN A 172 -18.47 -18.43 8.71
CA ASN A 172 -17.79 -18.00 7.51
C ASN A 172 -17.29 -16.56 7.69
N HIS A 173 -15.98 -16.40 7.88
CA HIS A 173 -15.35 -15.09 7.76
C HIS A 173 -15.45 -14.69 6.30
N LEU A 174 -16.48 -13.87 6.01
CA LEU A 174 -16.32 -12.77 5.07
C LEU A 174 -15.00 -12.09 5.46
N ARG A 175 -14.06 -12.09 4.51
CA ARG A 175 -12.76 -11.43 4.59
C ARG A 175 -12.97 -10.06 5.23
N GLY A 176 -12.45 -9.90 6.45
CA GLY A 176 -12.49 -8.62 7.14
C GLY A 176 -11.57 -7.68 6.39
N ASP A 177 -12.16 -6.77 5.62
CA ASP A 177 -11.47 -5.58 5.17
C ASP A 177 -11.16 -4.76 6.44
N ASP A 178 -9.88 -4.58 6.74
CA ASP A 178 -9.46 -3.66 7.80
C ASP A 178 -10.00 -2.27 7.45
N GLU A 179 -10.69 -1.62 8.40
CA GLU A 179 -11.37 -0.34 8.16
C GLU A 179 -10.37 0.73 7.68
N GLY A 180 -10.40 1.02 6.38
CA GLY A 180 -9.53 1.99 5.72
C GLY A 180 -8.63 1.43 4.61
N GLU A 181 -8.68 0.13 4.36
CA GLU A 181 -7.98 -0.49 3.24
C GLU A 181 -8.59 -0.15 1.88
N CYS A 182 -7.71 -0.02 0.89
CA CYS A 182 -8.13 0.12 -0.48
C CYS A 182 -8.42 -1.27 -1.05
N THR A 183 -9.59 -1.45 -1.66
CA THR A 183 -10.04 -2.75 -2.19
C THR A 183 -9.26 -3.18 -3.44
N ASP A 184 -8.65 -2.23 -4.15
CA ASP A 184 -8.08 -2.46 -5.49
C ASP A 184 -6.56 -2.17 -5.51
N PRO A 185 -5.72 -3.13 -5.07
CA PRO A 185 -4.27 -3.01 -5.20
C PRO A 185 -3.81 -3.13 -6.65
N VAL A 186 -2.68 -2.50 -6.97
CA VAL A 186 -2.04 -2.55 -8.30
C VAL A 186 -1.01 -3.68 -8.32
N THR A 187 -0.86 -4.40 -9.44
CA THR A 187 0.15 -5.46 -9.56
C THR A 187 1.55 -4.91 -9.77
N LEU A 188 2.58 -5.69 -9.42
CA LEU A 188 3.97 -5.28 -9.65
C LEU A 188 4.27 -4.99 -11.13
N ASP A 189 3.78 -5.82 -12.06
CA ASP A 189 3.93 -5.59 -13.51
C ASP A 189 3.38 -4.22 -13.96
N GLN A 190 2.23 -3.83 -13.42
CA GLN A 190 1.66 -2.52 -13.72
C GLN A 190 2.46 -1.37 -13.12
N ILE A 191 3.09 -1.57 -11.96
CA ILE A 191 4.00 -0.59 -11.36
C ILE A 191 5.26 -0.46 -12.21
N VAL A 192 5.85 -1.57 -12.67
CA VAL A 192 7.02 -1.58 -13.56
C VAL A 192 6.72 -0.78 -14.83
N LYS A 193 5.59 -1.07 -15.50
CA LYS A 193 5.17 -0.34 -16.71
C LYS A 193 4.83 1.12 -16.42
N GLY A 194 4.18 1.40 -15.30
CA GLY A 194 3.77 2.73 -14.89
C GLY A 194 4.94 3.61 -14.46
N ASN A 195 6.05 3.05 -13.99
CA ASN A 195 7.23 3.81 -13.57
C ASN A 195 8.09 4.31 -14.74
N ILE A 196 7.68 4.08 -16.00
CA ILE A 196 8.40 4.53 -17.18
C ILE A 196 7.64 5.71 -17.79
N ASP A 197 8.34 6.83 -18.02
CA ASP A 197 7.78 7.98 -18.71
C ASP A 197 7.75 7.80 -20.24
N ASN A 198 7.12 8.74 -20.94
CA ASN A 198 7.00 8.62 -22.41
C ASN A 198 8.34 8.78 -23.16
N SER A 199 9.44 9.11 -22.47
CA SER A 199 10.80 9.07 -23.02
C SER A 199 11.56 7.78 -22.68
N GLY A 200 10.98 6.86 -21.91
CA GLY A 200 11.62 5.61 -21.51
C GLY A 200 12.40 5.70 -20.19
N GLU A 201 12.35 6.84 -19.50
CA GLU A 201 13.10 7.08 -18.26
C GLU A 201 12.23 6.75 -17.03
N ALA A 202 12.87 6.36 -15.93
CA ALA A 202 12.18 6.07 -14.69
C ALA A 202 11.56 7.35 -14.09
N ILE A 203 10.31 7.28 -13.63
CA ILE A 203 9.58 8.41 -13.03
C ILE A 203 9.92 8.57 -11.55
N SER A 204 9.93 7.49 -10.79
CA SER A 204 10.25 7.46 -9.37
C SER A 204 11.50 6.64 -9.10
N ASP A 205 12.56 7.32 -8.66
CA ASP A 205 13.83 6.68 -8.27
C ASP A 205 13.63 5.74 -7.08
N ALA A 206 12.70 6.07 -6.18
CA ALA A 206 12.36 5.22 -5.04
C ALA A 206 11.78 3.87 -5.50
N VAL A 207 10.90 3.90 -6.50
CA VAL A 207 10.34 2.69 -7.11
C VAL A 207 11.41 1.95 -7.88
N GLN A 208 12.23 2.65 -8.67
CA GLN A 208 13.32 2.02 -9.40
C GLN A 208 14.30 1.30 -8.46
N THR A 209 14.66 1.91 -7.33
CA THR A 209 15.51 1.28 -6.31
C THR A 209 14.90 -0.02 -5.77
N PHE A 210 13.58 -0.05 -5.56
CA PHE A 210 12.89 -1.26 -5.14
C PHE A 210 12.93 -2.33 -6.23
N LEU A 211 12.61 -1.97 -7.48
CA LEU A 211 12.64 -2.88 -8.62
C LEU A 211 14.04 -3.43 -8.87
N ASP A 212 15.07 -2.59 -8.81
CA ASP A 212 16.46 -3.00 -8.95
C ASP A 212 16.80 -4.04 -7.89
N LYS A 213 16.42 -3.87 -6.62
CA LYS A 213 16.67 -4.88 -5.60
C LYS A 213 15.90 -6.18 -5.82
N MET A 214 14.69 -6.09 -6.37
CA MET A 214 13.90 -7.26 -6.75
C MET A 214 14.53 -8.04 -7.92
N TYR A 215 15.19 -7.34 -8.87
CA TYR A 215 15.71 -7.92 -10.13
C TYR A 215 17.25 -8.02 -10.24
N GLN A 216 18.05 -7.36 -9.39
CA GLN A 216 19.52 -7.36 -9.45
C GLN A 216 20.16 -8.69 -9.05
N ARG A 217 19.39 -9.72 -8.69
CA ARG A 217 19.92 -11.04 -8.35
C ARG A 217 20.14 -11.94 -9.58
N TYR A 218 20.12 -11.38 -10.79
CA TYR A 218 20.23 -12.12 -12.06
C TYR A 218 21.51 -11.85 -12.88
N GLU A 219 22.54 -11.23 -12.28
CA GLU A 219 23.90 -11.16 -12.86
C GLU A 219 24.96 -11.84 -11.99
#